data_AF-A0A0K1Q8D5-F1
#
_entry.id   AF-A0A0K1Q8D5-F1
#
_cell.length_a   1.000
_cell.length_b   1.000
_cell.length_c   1.000
_cell.angle_alpha   90.00
_cell.angle_beta   90.00
_cell.angle_gamma   90.00
#
_symmetry.space_group_name_H-M   'P 1'
#
loop_
_entity.id
_entity.type
_entity.pdbx_description
1 polymer ?
#
loop_
_entity_poly.entity_id
_entity_poly.type
_entity_poly.pdbx_seq_one_letter_code
_entity_poly.pdbx_strand_id
1 'polypeptide(L)' 'MTPSDSRANIALDVPAEWLADADAIAAALARPGFTMTRSDVLRASIAKGLEAFRVEAGLAPTSAAPPAPTNRPLSRK' A
#
# COMPACT_ATOMS: atom_id res chain seq x y z
N MET A 1 -20.66 -4.71 -3.70
CA MET A 1 -19.28 -4.64 -4.22
C MET A 1 -18.53 -3.68 -3.31
N THR A 2 -17.84 -4.21 -2.30
CA THR A 2 -17.01 -3.40 -1.40
C THR A 2 -15.80 -2.89 -2.18
N PRO A 3 -15.40 -1.62 -2.03
CA PRO A 3 -14.27 -1.04 -2.77
C PRO A 3 -12.92 -1.76 -2.55
N SER A 4 -12.86 -2.68 -1.57
CA SER A 4 -11.67 -3.43 -1.17
C SER A 4 -11.16 -4.50 -2.15
N ASP A 5 -11.91 -4.86 -3.19
CA ASP A 5 -11.54 -5.94 -4.13
C ASP A 5 -11.15 -5.45 -5.53
N SER A 6 -11.09 -4.14 -5.77
CA SER A 6 -10.74 -3.61 -7.08
C SER A 6 -9.22 -3.60 -7.29
N ARG A 7 -8.70 -4.64 -7.94
CA ARG A 7 -7.31 -4.66 -8.43
C ARG A 7 -7.25 -4.04 -9.82
N ALA A 8 -6.32 -3.13 -10.03
CA ALA A 8 -6.00 -2.56 -11.34
C ALA A 8 -4.58 -2.96 -11.74
N ASN A 9 -4.39 -3.30 -13.02
CA ASN A 9 -3.07 -3.51 -13.61
C ASN A 9 -2.64 -2.22 -14.29
N ILE A 10 -1.41 -1.80 -14.03
CA ILE A 10 -0.80 -0.62 -14.65
C ILE A 10 0.51 -1.02 -15.33
N ALA A 11 0.78 -0.44 -16.49
CA ALA A 11 2.07 -0.53 -17.16
C ALA A 11 2.73 0.85 -17.06
N LEU A 12 3.98 0.88 -16.59
CA LEU A 12 4.74 2.11 -16.41
C LEU A 12 6.13 1.93 -17.03
N ASP A 13 6.56 2.93 -17.79
CA ASP A 13 7.95 3.05 -18.20
C ASP A 13 8.77 3.64 -17.05
N VAL A 14 9.83 2.94 -16.67
CA VAL A 14 10.70 3.33 -15.55
C VAL A 14 12.17 3.17 -15.94
N PRO A 15 13.09 3.91 -15.30
CA PRO A 15 14.52 3.69 -15.47
C PRO A 15 14.89 2.24 -15.14
N ALA A 16 15.78 1.65 -15.95
CA ALA A 16 16.13 0.23 -15.84
C ALA A 16 16.84 -0.07 -14.52
N GLU A 17 17.60 0.88 -14.00
CA GLU A 17 18.28 0.79 -12.71
C GLU A 17 17.31 0.58 -11.55
N TRP A 18 16.08 1.11 -11.62
CA TRP A 18 15.07 0.89 -10.57
C TRP A 18 14.63 -0.57 -10.48
N LEU A 19 14.67 -1.30 -11.60
CA LEU A 19 14.35 -2.73 -11.59
C LEU A 19 15.45 -3.52 -10.88
N ALA A 20 16.71 -3.15 -11.10
CA ALA A 20 17.86 -3.75 -10.43
C ALA A 20 17.85 -3.45 -8.92
N ASP A 21 17.55 -2.21 -8.53
CA ASP A 21 17.39 -1.84 -7.12
C ASP A 21 16.24 -2.60 -6.46
N ALA A 22 15.11 -2.73 -7.15
CA ALA A 22 13.97 -3.48 -6.64
C ALA A 22 14.28 -4.98 -6.46
N ASP A 23 15.08 -5.58 -7.35
CA ASP A 23 15.57 -6.96 -7.18
C ASP A 23 16.50 -7.08 -5.97
N ALA A 24 17.44 -6.17 -5.80
CA ALA A 24 18.37 -6.16 -4.68
C ALA A 24 17.62 -6.02 -3.34
N ILE A 25 16.64 -5.13 -3.27
CA ILE A 25 15.77 -4.96 -2.10
C ILE A 25 14.95 -6.22 -1.85
N ALA A 26 14.37 -6.82 -2.90
CA ALA A 26 13.60 -8.05 -2.76
C ALA A 26 14.45 -9.19 -2.19
N ALA A 27 15.67 -9.37 -2.70
CA ALA A 27 16.61 -10.37 -2.21
C ALA A 27 17.03 -10.10 -0.75
N ALA A 28 17.27 -8.84 -0.39
CA ALA A 28 17.66 -8.47 0.97
C ALA A 28 16.54 -8.67 2.00
N LEU A 29 15.27 -8.55 1.59
CA LEU A 29 14.10 -8.70 2.46
C LEU A 29 13.50 -10.11 2.44
N ALA A 30 13.89 -10.95 1.48
CA ALA A 30 13.50 -12.35 1.44
C ALA A 30 14.10 -13.11 2.63
N ARG A 31 13.30 -13.95 3.27
CA ARG A 31 13.71 -14.78 4.42
C ARG A 31 12.97 -16.11 4.40
N PRO A 32 13.45 -17.16 5.10
CA PRO A 32 12.76 -18.44 5.13
C PRO A 32 11.27 -18.29 5.51
N GLY A 33 10.38 -18.82 4.68
CA GLY A 33 8.93 -18.70 4.86
C GLY A 33 8.31 -17.37 4.40
N PHE A 34 9.09 -16.44 3.86
CA PHE A 34 8.61 -15.17 3.31
C PHE A 34 9.36 -14.81 2.02
N THR A 35 8.67 -14.94 0.90
CA THR A 35 9.17 -14.51 -0.40
C THR A 35 8.78 -13.06 -0.65
N MET A 36 9.75 -12.24 -1.02
CA MET A 36 9.56 -10.88 -1.49
C MET A 36 9.89 -10.86 -2.98
N THR A 37 9.01 -10.35 -3.83
CA THR A 37 9.28 -10.21 -5.27
C THR A 37 9.56 -8.77 -5.65
N ARG A 38 10.17 -8.56 -6.83
CA ARG A 38 10.30 -7.23 -7.43
C ARG A 38 8.97 -6.47 -7.47
N SER A 39 7.90 -7.15 -7.89
CA SER A 39 6.56 -6.56 -7.97
C SER A 39 6.04 -6.13 -6.60
N ASP A 40 6.36 -6.84 -5.52
CA ASP A 40 5.96 -6.46 -4.16
C ASP A 40 6.71 -5.23 -3.68
N VAL A 41 8.01 -5.14 -3.97
CA VAL A 41 8.82 -3.95 -3.69
C VAL A 41 8.27 -2.75 -4.44
N LEU A 42 8.02 -2.87 -5.75
CA LEU A 42 7.47 -1.79 -6.57
C LEU A 42 6.08 -1.36 -6.08
N ARG A 43 5.20 -2.31 -5.74
CA ARG A 43 3.88 -2.00 -5.19
C ARG A 43 3.99 -1.22 -3.88
N ALA A 44 4.88 -1.63 -2.98
CA ALA A 44 5.11 -0.94 -1.70
C ALA A 44 5.69 0.47 -1.91
N SER A 45 6.61 0.64 -2.85
CA SER A 45 7.20 1.94 -3.19
C SER A 45 6.16 2.90 -3.77
N ILE A 46 5.30 2.43 -4.69
CA ILE A 46 4.19 3.23 -5.24
C ILE A 46 3.24 3.65 -4.12
N ALA A 47 2.85 2.73 -3.24
CA ALA A 47 1.95 3.05 -2.12
C ALA A 47 2.55 4.12 -1.20
N LYS A 48 3.83 3.98 -0.84
CA LYS A 48 4.56 4.97 -0.01
C LYS A 48 4.66 6.33 -0.71
N GLY A 49 4.98 6.35 -2.01
CA GLY A 49 5.06 7.58 -2.79
C GLY A 49 3.72 8.31 -2.87
N LEU A 50 2.62 7.59 -3.09
CA LEU A 50 1.28 8.16 -3.11
C LEU A 50 0.88 8.79 -1.77
N GLU A 51 1.21 8.15 -0.64
CA GLU A 51 0.97 8.74 0.68
C GLU A 51 1.84 9.98 0.92
N ALA A 52 3.12 9.97 0.50
CA ALA A 52 3.98 11.15 0.58
C ALA A 52 3.41 12.33 -0.23
N PHE A 53 3.00 12.09 -1.48
CA PHE A 53 2.38 13.11 -2.33
C PHE A 53 1.07 13.65 -1.74
N ARG A 54 0.27 12.82 -1.07
CA ARG A 54 -0.94 13.29 -0.38
C ARG A 54 -0.62 14.28 0.73
N VAL A 55 0.38 13.95 1.56
CA VAL A 55 0.82 14.82 2.65
C VAL A 55 1.32 16.15 2.10
N GLU A 56 2.15 16.12 1.05
CA GLU A 56 2.65 17.33 0.38
C GLU A 56 1.52 18.18 -0.22
N ALA A 57 0.48 17.54 -0.78
CA ALA A 57 -0.69 18.20 -1.32
C ALA A 57 -1.69 18.70 -0.24
N GLY A 58 -1.40 18.50 1.05
CA GLY A 58 -2.32 18.85 2.14
C GLY A 58 -3.59 17.98 2.19
N LEU A 59 -3.57 16.81 1.55
CA LEU A 59 -4.68 15.87 1.51
C LEU A 59 -4.63 14.94 2.73
N ALA A 60 -5.80 14.55 3.22
CA ALA A 60 -5.90 13.56 4.29
C ALA A 60 -5.31 12.20 3.84
N PRO A 61 -4.64 11.46 4.75
CA PRO A 61 -4.11 10.14 4.44
C PRO A 61 -5.24 9.19 4.03
N THR A 62 -4.92 8.16 3.25
CA THR A 62 -5.91 7.16 2.86
C THR A 62 -6.32 6.35 4.10
N SER A 63 -7.34 6.82 4.83
CA SER A 63 -7.91 6.07 5.95
C SER A 63 -8.65 4.86 5.39
N ALA A 64 -8.00 3.69 5.42
CA ALA A 64 -8.65 2.40 5.23
C ALA A 64 -9.10 1.77 6.56
N ALA A 65 -9.36 2.58 7.60
CA ALA A 65 -10.02 2.09 8.80
C ALA A 65 -11.53 2.42 8.70
N PRO A 66 -12.44 1.43 8.68
CA PRO A 66 -13.85 1.72 8.87
C PRO A 66 -14.02 2.45 10.22
N PRO A 67 -14.96 3.40 10.34
CA PRO A 67 -15.22 4.04 11.62
C PRO A 67 -15.51 2.94 12.63
N ALA A 68 -14.80 2.98 13.77
CA ALA A 68 -15.03 2.06 14.88
C ALA A 68 -16.54 1.99 15.17
N PRO A 69 -17.11 0.81 15.47
CA PRO A 69 -18.51 0.70 15.82
C PRO A 69 -18.76 1.66 16.99
N THR A 70 -19.56 2.69 16.73
CA THR A 70 -19.98 3.63 17.76
C THR A 70 -20.85 2.80 18.71
N ASN A 71 -20.29 2.40 19.85
CA ASN A 71 -21.04 1.82 20.95
C ASN A 71 -22.01 2.87 21.49
N ARG A 72 -23.16 3.00 20.83
CA ARG A 72 -24.28 3.79 21.31
C ARG A 72 -24.78 3.06 22.57
N PRO A 73 -24.73 3.66 23.76
CA PRO A 73 -25.23 3.00 24.95
C PRO A 73 -26.71 2.71 24.76
N LEU A 74 -27.09 1.43 24.87
CA LEU A 74 -28.48 1.01 24.93
C LEU A 74 -29.10 1.68 26.16
N SER A 75 -29.93 2.70 25.94
CA SER A 75 -30.74 3.29 27.00
C SER A 75 -31.61 2.19 27.60
N ARG A 76 -31.30 1.77 28.83
CA ARG A 76 -32.21 0.98 29.66
C ARG A 76 -33.49 1.81 29.85
N LYS A 77 -34.62 1.23 29.45
CA LYS A 77 -35.95 1.57 29.95
C LYS A 77 -36.44 0.38 30.75
#